data_AF-A0A8D8WE34-F1
#
_entry.id   AF-A0A8D8WE34-F1
#
_cell.length_a   1.000
_cell.length_b   1.000
_cell.length_c   1.000
_cell.angle_alpha   90.00
_cell.angle_beta   90.00
_cell.angle_gamma   90.00
#
_symmetry.space_group_name_H-M   'P 1'
#
loop_
_entity.id
_entity.type
_entity.pdbx_description
1 polymer ?
#
loop_
_entity_poly.entity_id
_entity_poly.type
_entity_poly.pdbx_seq_one_letter_code
_entity_poly.pdbx_strand_id
1 'polypeptide(L)'
;MAKPKLVQLFILLSFVYVEIEANIFIDGIYCGQRNCYEVLGVTRQATRAEISKSYRALAKKHHPDKARSSDDKAAAAEIFKQIANAYEILRDEESRNEYNDMLDNPDQFYQHYYRYYRRRVVKVDVSLVIGVTIVVISVVQYFVAHSRYKEAIYQLSMITKYRNNALELAQEQGLFDPNKKVKGKNKSDLKAEKEEIILKVLAENLDIRGGYAKPSIVDIVGIQLVILPYTLYKYIHWYARWVYKYDICKEEYGEEDKYYLIRKHLKYSQGQFEALEDHEKIDLYRQSLWEKDKFQVYQAKKEEESRIKKAGNNRMKQYRRYMKTHGPSRMTFED
;
A
#
# COMPACT_ATOMS: atom_id res chain seq x y z
N MET A 1 -11.13 63.22 -12.01
CA MET A 1 -10.78 62.15 -12.98
C MET A 1 -10.48 60.87 -12.21
N ALA A 2 -11.44 59.94 -12.14
CA ALA A 2 -11.28 58.69 -11.39
C ALA A 2 -11.84 57.48 -12.16
N LYS A 3 -10.91 56.63 -12.60
CA LYS A 3 -10.92 55.16 -12.76
C LYS A 3 -11.95 54.48 -13.71
N PRO A 4 -11.52 54.09 -14.94
CA PRO A 4 -12.26 53.16 -15.81
C PRO A 4 -12.19 51.67 -15.37
N LYS A 5 -11.68 51.36 -14.17
CA LYS A 5 -11.47 49.97 -13.71
C LYS A 5 -12.73 49.27 -13.20
N LEU A 6 -13.78 50.01 -12.81
CA LEU A 6 -15.03 49.42 -12.29
C LEU A 6 -15.91 48.84 -13.40
N VAL A 7 -15.95 49.46 -14.58
CA VAL A 7 -16.73 48.97 -15.73
C VAL A 7 -16.08 47.72 -16.33
N GLN A 8 -14.74 47.65 -16.39
CA GLN A 8 -14.02 46.43 -16.76
C GLN A 8 -14.22 45.28 -15.77
N LEU A 9 -14.31 45.58 -14.47
CA LEU A 9 -14.60 44.56 -13.46
C LEU A 9 -16.04 44.04 -13.58
N PHE A 10 -17.00 44.90 -13.91
CA PHE A 10 -18.40 44.52 -14.12
C PHE A 10 -18.59 43.71 -15.41
N ILE A 11 -17.88 44.04 -16.49
CA ILE A 11 -17.92 43.27 -17.75
C ILE A 11 -17.21 41.91 -17.59
N LEU A 12 -16.13 41.85 -16.78
CA LEU A 12 -15.48 40.57 -16.42
C LEU A 12 -16.35 39.75 -15.46
N LEU A 13 -17.07 40.36 -14.52
CA LEU A 13 -18.02 39.67 -13.63
C LEU A 13 -19.28 39.20 -14.36
N SER A 14 -19.74 39.91 -15.39
CA SER A 14 -20.85 39.45 -16.23
C SER A 14 -20.45 38.34 -17.19
N PHE A 15 -19.18 38.28 -17.61
CA PHE A 15 -18.66 37.19 -18.47
C PHE A 15 -18.39 35.87 -17.71
N VAL A 16 -18.42 35.89 -16.38
CA VAL A 16 -18.25 34.69 -15.53
C VAL A 16 -19.59 34.03 -15.19
N TYR A 17 -20.72 34.63 -15.57
CA TYR A 17 -21.98 33.88 -15.73
C TYR A 17 -21.93 33.06 -17.01
N VAL A 18 -20.97 32.15 -17.10
CA VAL A 18 -21.15 30.95 -17.92
C VAL A 18 -22.28 30.20 -17.22
N GLU A 19 -23.45 30.16 -17.85
CA GLU A 19 -24.49 29.20 -17.50
C GLU A 19 -23.80 27.83 -17.51
N ILE A 20 -23.56 27.29 -16.32
CA ILE A 20 -23.32 25.87 -16.17
C ILE A 20 -24.69 25.26 -16.50
N GLU A 21 -24.94 25.02 -17.78
CA GLU A 21 -25.96 24.06 -18.16
C GLU A 21 -25.59 22.78 -17.42
N ALA A 22 -26.40 22.44 -16.42
CA ALA A 22 -26.31 21.15 -15.75
C ALA A 22 -26.60 20.11 -16.84
N ASN A 23 -25.54 19.62 -17.48
CA ASN A 23 -25.64 18.51 -18.41
C ASN A 23 -26.09 17.29 -17.60
N ILE A 24 -27.40 17.07 -17.57
CA ILE A 24 -28.08 15.90 -17.00
C ILE A 24 -27.53 14.61 -17.64
N PHE A 25 -26.97 14.73 -18.84
CA PHE A 25 -26.46 13.65 -19.66
C PHE A 25 -25.00 13.32 -19.37
N ILE A 26 -24.74 12.06 -19.07
CA ILE A 26 -23.41 11.55 -18.73
C ILE A 26 -22.81 10.88 -19.97
N ASP A 27 -21.61 11.31 -20.36
CA ASP A 27 -20.91 10.68 -21.46
C ASP A 27 -20.53 9.22 -21.10
N GLY A 28 -20.79 8.29 -22.03
CA GLY A 28 -20.57 6.85 -21.83
C GLY A 28 -21.67 6.06 -21.12
N ILE A 29 -22.76 6.69 -20.64
CA ILE A 29 -23.90 6.00 -20.00
C ILE A 29 -25.17 6.26 -20.82
N TYR A 30 -26.06 5.27 -20.88
CA TYR A 30 -27.28 5.34 -21.67
C TYR A 30 -27.03 5.76 -23.14
N CYS A 31 -27.45 6.97 -23.53
CA CYS A 31 -27.29 7.53 -24.87
C CYS A 31 -26.22 8.65 -24.94
N GLY A 32 -25.34 8.71 -23.94
CA GLY A 32 -24.30 9.73 -23.85
C GLY A 32 -24.91 11.12 -23.63
N GLN A 33 -24.43 12.12 -24.36
CA GLN A 33 -24.86 13.52 -24.28
C GLN A 33 -26.26 13.81 -24.87
N ARG A 34 -26.97 12.80 -25.38
CA ARG A 34 -28.29 12.97 -26.01
C ARG A 34 -29.36 12.20 -25.27
N ASN A 35 -30.59 12.72 -25.32
CA ASN A 35 -31.74 12.00 -24.78
C ASN A 35 -32.08 10.78 -25.66
N CYS A 36 -32.26 9.60 -25.07
CA CYS A 36 -32.63 8.38 -25.81
C CYS A 36 -33.97 8.50 -26.54
N TYR A 37 -34.91 9.27 -25.98
CA TYR A 37 -36.21 9.55 -26.61
C TYR A 37 -36.04 10.41 -27.87
N GLU A 38 -35.17 11.42 -27.81
CA GLU A 38 -34.84 12.28 -28.95
C GLU A 38 -34.09 11.54 -30.04
N VAL A 39 -33.13 10.67 -29.67
CA VAL A 39 -32.38 9.83 -30.60
C VAL A 39 -33.33 8.93 -31.41
N LEU A 40 -34.40 8.43 -30.79
CA LEU A 40 -35.43 7.65 -31.46
C LEU A 40 -36.61 8.49 -32.00
N GLY A 41 -36.63 9.80 -31.79
CA GLY A 41 -37.73 10.68 -32.23
C GLY A 41 -39.11 10.30 -31.66
N VAL A 42 -39.15 9.79 -30.43
CA VAL A 42 -40.37 9.35 -29.73
C VAL A 42 -40.55 10.12 -28.43
N THR A 43 -41.77 10.19 -27.92
CA THR A 43 -42.05 10.85 -26.62
C THR A 43 -41.82 9.89 -25.45
N ARG A 44 -41.70 10.43 -24.24
CA ARG A 44 -41.59 9.62 -23.01
C ARG A 44 -42.81 8.73 -22.77
N GLN A 45 -43.97 9.06 -23.35
CA GLN A 45 -45.21 8.28 -23.28
C GLN A 45 -45.33 7.23 -24.40
N ALA A 46 -44.36 7.15 -25.31
CA ALA A 46 -44.43 6.25 -26.46
C ALA A 46 -44.56 4.78 -26.04
N THR A 47 -45.44 4.06 -26.72
CA THR A 47 -45.65 2.64 -26.48
C THR A 47 -44.47 1.82 -26.99
N ARG A 48 -44.31 0.58 -26.50
CA ARG A 48 -43.27 -0.34 -26.99
C ARG A 48 -43.35 -0.55 -28.50
N ALA A 49 -44.57 -0.58 -29.06
CA ALA A 49 -44.80 -0.72 -30.49
C ALA A 49 -44.29 0.49 -31.28
N GLU A 50 -44.51 1.71 -30.79
CA GLU A 50 -44.02 2.95 -31.39
C GLU A 50 -42.49 3.04 -31.34
N ILE A 51 -41.89 2.69 -30.21
CA ILE A 51 -40.44 2.62 -30.02
C ILE A 51 -39.81 1.64 -31.02
N SER A 52 -40.35 0.42 -31.12
CA SER A 52 -39.87 -0.57 -32.09
C SER A 52 -40.09 -0.15 -33.54
N LYS A 53 -41.19 0.55 -33.85
CA LYS A 53 -41.47 1.06 -35.20
C LYS A 53 -40.46 2.15 -35.60
N SER A 54 -40.20 3.11 -34.72
CA SER A 54 -39.24 4.17 -34.95
C SER A 54 -37.82 3.62 -35.12
N TYR A 55 -37.41 2.72 -34.22
CA TYR A 55 -36.10 2.05 -34.32
C TYR A 55 -35.91 1.39 -35.69
N ARG A 56 -36.88 0.60 -36.18
CA ARG A 56 -36.77 -0.07 -37.49
C ARG A 56 -36.64 0.92 -38.65
N ALA A 57 -37.36 2.04 -38.60
CA ALA A 57 -37.29 3.09 -39.61
C ALA A 57 -35.92 3.78 -39.63
N LEU A 58 -35.43 4.17 -38.45
CA LEU A 58 -34.13 4.84 -38.28
C LEU A 58 -32.96 3.91 -38.59
N ALA A 59 -33.00 2.66 -38.12
CA ALA A 59 -32.00 1.63 -38.41
C ALA A 59 -31.88 1.36 -39.91
N LYS A 60 -33.01 1.28 -40.63
CA LYS A 60 -33.00 1.15 -42.10
C LYS A 60 -32.46 2.40 -42.79
N LYS A 61 -32.65 3.59 -42.22
CA LYS A 61 -32.18 4.86 -42.80
C LYS A 61 -30.67 5.03 -42.63
N HIS A 62 -30.15 4.74 -41.44
CA HIS A 62 -28.76 4.96 -41.04
C HIS A 62 -27.90 3.68 -41.08
N HIS A 63 -28.32 2.64 -41.79
CA HIS A 63 -27.53 1.43 -41.94
C HIS A 63 -26.21 1.72 -42.69
N PRO A 64 -25.04 1.26 -42.20
CA PRO A 64 -23.75 1.56 -42.81
C PRO A 64 -23.64 1.07 -44.27
N ASP A 65 -24.34 0.00 -44.63
CA ASP A 65 -24.39 -0.50 -46.02
C ASP A 65 -25.01 0.48 -47.03
N LYS A 66 -25.76 1.48 -46.58
CA LYS A 66 -26.32 2.52 -47.46
C LYS A 66 -25.34 3.64 -47.78
N ALA A 67 -24.24 3.74 -47.04
CA ALA A 67 -23.23 4.77 -47.23
C ALA A 67 -22.27 4.38 -48.36
N ARG A 68 -21.94 5.36 -49.21
CA ARG A 68 -21.13 5.15 -50.43
C ARG A 68 -19.64 5.37 -50.19
N SER A 69 -19.25 6.29 -49.30
CA SER A 69 -17.85 6.58 -48.97
C SER A 69 -17.41 5.95 -47.64
N SER A 70 -16.10 5.88 -47.38
CA SER A 70 -15.56 5.36 -46.12
C SER A 70 -15.93 6.25 -44.93
N ASP A 71 -15.90 7.57 -45.11
CA ASP A 71 -16.21 8.53 -44.05
C ASP A 71 -17.71 8.52 -43.71
N ASP A 72 -18.57 8.41 -44.73
CA ASP A 72 -20.02 8.26 -44.54
C ASP A 72 -20.35 6.96 -43.81
N LYS A 73 -19.59 5.88 -44.05
CA LYS A 73 -19.77 4.61 -43.35
C LYS A 73 -19.43 4.73 -41.87
N ALA A 74 -18.35 5.43 -41.53
CA ALA A 74 -17.97 5.69 -40.14
C ALA A 74 -19.05 6.52 -39.42
N ALA A 75 -19.50 7.63 -40.03
CA ALA A 75 -20.56 8.46 -39.47
C ALA A 75 -21.90 7.71 -39.33
N ALA A 76 -22.28 6.91 -40.32
CA ALA A 76 -23.47 6.07 -40.25
C ALA A 76 -23.37 5.01 -39.15
N ALA A 77 -22.19 4.40 -38.95
CA ALA A 77 -21.97 3.42 -37.89
C ALA A 77 -22.12 4.03 -36.49
N GLU A 78 -21.61 5.24 -36.26
CA GLU A 78 -21.79 5.94 -34.98
C GLU A 78 -23.26 6.28 -34.69
N ILE A 79 -23.97 6.82 -35.67
CA ILE A 79 -25.40 7.13 -35.55
C ILE A 79 -26.21 5.84 -35.33
N PHE A 80 -25.89 4.77 -36.06
CA PHE A 80 -26.53 3.48 -35.89
C PHE A 80 -26.30 2.91 -34.48
N LYS A 81 -25.09 3.04 -33.93
CA LYS A 81 -24.77 2.65 -32.55
C LYS A 81 -25.59 3.44 -31.53
N GLN A 82 -25.75 4.75 -31.72
CA GLN A 82 -26.61 5.57 -30.86
C GLN A 82 -28.08 5.13 -30.91
N ILE A 83 -28.61 4.88 -32.11
CA ILE A 83 -29.99 4.39 -32.32
C ILE A 83 -30.20 3.02 -31.66
N ALA A 84 -29.23 2.11 -31.81
CA ALA A 84 -29.27 0.79 -31.19
C ALA A 84 -29.25 0.87 -29.66
N ASN A 85 -28.34 1.67 -29.09
CA ASN A 85 -28.27 1.90 -27.65
C ASN A 85 -29.58 2.49 -27.09
N ALA A 86 -30.13 3.52 -27.75
CA ALA A 86 -31.38 4.14 -27.35
C ALA A 86 -32.55 3.13 -27.37
N TYR A 87 -32.60 2.27 -28.38
CA TYR A 87 -33.60 1.21 -28.44
C TYR A 87 -33.41 0.17 -27.34
N GLU A 88 -32.18 -0.27 -27.05
CA GLU A 88 -31.92 -1.21 -25.95
C GLU A 88 -32.42 -0.69 -24.61
N ILE A 89 -32.17 0.60 -24.32
CA ILE A 89 -32.55 1.24 -23.06
C ILE A 89 -34.07 1.44 -22.96
N LEU A 90 -34.73 1.82 -24.05
CA LEU A 90 -36.16 2.14 -24.03
C LEU A 90 -37.07 0.93 -24.29
N ARG A 91 -36.54 -0.18 -24.83
CA ARG A 91 -37.31 -1.40 -25.14
C ARG A 91 -37.67 -2.20 -23.89
N ASP A 92 -36.74 -2.28 -22.94
CA ASP A 92 -36.92 -2.98 -21.68
C ASP A 92 -37.52 -2.02 -20.63
N GLU A 93 -38.54 -2.50 -19.92
CA GLU A 93 -39.32 -1.65 -19.02
C GLU A 93 -38.51 -1.23 -17.80
N GLU A 94 -37.69 -2.14 -17.27
CA GLU A 94 -36.85 -1.88 -16.11
C GLU A 94 -35.72 -0.89 -16.45
N SER A 95 -35.04 -1.05 -17.60
CA SER A 95 -34.05 -0.06 -18.07
C SER A 95 -34.67 1.29 -18.44
N ARG A 96 -35.89 1.30 -18.98
CA ARG A 96 -36.62 2.54 -19.26
C ARG A 96 -36.99 3.27 -17.99
N ASN A 97 -37.40 2.55 -16.94
CA ASN A 97 -37.73 3.12 -15.65
C ASN A 97 -36.49 3.70 -14.95
N GLU A 98 -35.35 3.00 -14.99
CA GLU A 98 -34.07 3.54 -14.50
C GLU A 98 -33.64 4.79 -15.27
N TYR A 99 -33.78 4.78 -16.60
CA TYR A 99 -33.45 5.94 -17.43
C TYR A 99 -34.37 7.14 -17.12
N ASN A 100 -35.66 6.88 -16.91
CA ASN A 100 -36.63 7.88 -16.49
C ASN A 100 -36.30 8.46 -15.11
N ASP A 101 -35.93 7.62 -14.15
CA ASP A 101 -35.50 8.04 -12.81
C ASP A 101 -34.23 8.90 -12.86
N MET A 102 -33.29 8.60 -13.77
CA MET A 102 -32.12 9.45 -14.02
C MET A 102 -32.50 10.83 -14.57
N LEU A 103 -33.47 10.89 -15.49
CA LEU A 103 -33.96 12.16 -16.04
C LEU A 103 -34.69 12.99 -14.97
N ASP A 104 -35.42 12.35 -14.06
CA ASP A 104 -36.19 13.02 -13.01
C ASP A 104 -35.31 13.45 -11.81
N ASN A 105 -34.27 12.67 -11.49
CA ASN A 105 -33.38 12.86 -10.34
C ASN A 105 -31.90 12.95 -10.77
N PRO A 106 -31.48 14.05 -11.44
CA PRO A 106 -30.13 14.19 -11.98
C PRO A 106 -29.04 14.37 -10.90
N ASP A 107 -29.44 14.73 -9.67
CA ASP A 107 -28.55 14.90 -8.51
C ASP A 107 -27.94 13.58 -8.01
N GLN A 108 -28.64 12.46 -8.23
CA GLN A 108 -28.23 11.13 -7.75
C GLN A 108 -27.25 10.41 -8.69
N PHE A 109 -26.24 11.13 -9.18
CA PHE A 109 -25.27 10.65 -10.17
C PHE A 109 -24.73 9.24 -9.86
N TYR A 110 -24.24 9.01 -8.64
CA TYR A 110 -23.62 7.74 -8.25
C TYR A 110 -24.60 6.56 -8.25
N GLN A 111 -25.87 6.80 -7.92
CA GLN A 111 -26.89 5.76 -7.88
C GLN A 111 -27.22 5.29 -9.30
N HIS A 112 -27.45 6.23 -10.22
CA HIS A 112 -27.75 5.93 -11.63
C HIS A 112 -26.56 5.24 -12.31
N TYR A 113 -25.34 5.71 -12.04
CA TYR A 113 -24.12 5.07 -12.49
C TYR A 113 -24.05 3.62 -12.02
N TYR A 114 -24.24 3.38 -10.72
CA TYR A 114 -24.17 2.04 -10.15
C TYR A 114 -25.24 1.09 -10.73
N ARG A 115 -26.49 1.56 -10.88
CA ARG A 115 -27.58 0.76 -11.47
C ARG A 115 -27.28 0.38 -12.92
N TYR A 116 -26.81 1.32 -13.74
CA TYR A 116 -26.45 1.08 -15.14
C TYR A 116 -25.37 -0.01 -15.29
N TYR A 117 -24.26 0.10 -14.53
CA TYR A 117 -23.16 -0.87 -14.62
C TYR A 117 -23.52 -2.22 -13.99
N ARG A 118 -24.26 -2.24 -12.88
CA ARG A 118 -24.64 -3.50 -12.20
C ARG A 118 -25.42 -4.45 -13.10
N ARG A 119 -26.22 -3.94 -14.05
CA ARG A 119 -26.96 -4.77 -15.01
C ARG A 119 -26.06 -5.33 -16.12
N ARG A 120 -25.07 -4.56 -16.58
CA ARG A 120 -24.23 -4.89 -17.74
C ARG A 120 -22.95 -5.64 -17.39
N VAL A 121 -22.48 -5.55 -16.14
CA VAL A 121 -21.26 -6.21 -15.68
C VAL A 121 -21.57 -7.63 -15.22
N VAL A 122 -20.69 -8.58 -15.57
CA VAL A 122 -20.78 -9.97 -15.10
C VAL A 122 -20.71 -9.98 -13.58
N LYS A 123 -21.66 -10.65 -12.93
CA LYS A 123 -21.66 -10.83 -11.48
C LYS A 123 -20.46 -11.68 -11.10
N VAL A 124 -19.41 -11.04 -10.60
CA VAL A 124 -18.26 -11.70 -9.98
C VAL A 124 -18.37 -11.50 -8.48
N ASP A 125 -18.19 -12.57 -7.71
CA ASP A 125 -18.16 -12.48 -6.26
C ASP A 125 -16.89 -11.73 -5.83
N VAL A 126 -17.06 -10.47 -5.42
CA VAL A 126 -15.95 -9.59 -5.01
C VAL A 126 -15.13 -10.23 -3.90
N SER A 127 -15.79 -10.94 -2.96
CA SER A 127 -15.13 -11.69 -1.88
C SER A 127 -14.18 -12.78 -2.40
N LEU A 128 -14.55 -13.47 -3.49
CA LEU A 128 -13.70 -14.47 -4.13
C LEU A 128 -12.44 -13.81 -4.71
N VAL A 129 -12.62 -12.68 -5.41
CA VAL A 129 -11.50 -11.92 -6.00
C VAL A 129 -10.56 -11.43 -4.91
N ILE A 130 -11.10 -10.87 -3.82
CA ILE A 130 -10.32 -10.45 -2.65
C ILE A 130 -9.57 -11.64 -2.04
N GLY A 131 -10.22 -12.79 -1.85
CA GLY A 131 -9.57 -13.99 -1.32
C GLY A 131 -8.41 -14.48 -2.20
N VAL A 132 -8.63 -14.59 -3.51
CA VAL A 132 -7.61 -15.04 -4.48
C VAL A 132 -6.44 -14.06 -4.51
N THR A 133 -6.71 -12.76 -4.57
CA THR A 133 -5.66 -11.73 -4.56
C THR A 133 -4.83 -11.76 -3.28
N ILE A 134 -5.46 -11.92 -2.11
CA ILE A 134 -4.74 -12.08 -0.83
C ILE A 134 -3.84 -13.32 -0.85
N VAL A 135 -4.31 -14.44 -1.39
CA VAL A 135 -3.52 -15.67 -1.52
C VAL A 135 -2.32 -15.46 -2.45
N VAL A 136 -2.53 -14.83 -3.61
CA VAL A 136 -1.44 -14.53 -4.55
C VAL A 136 -0.39 -13.62 -3.92
N ILE A 137 -0.81 -12.54 -3.26
CA ILE A 137 0.09 -11.61 -2.55
C ILE A 137 0.85 -12.35 -1.45
N SER A 138 0.17 -13.21 -0.69
CA SER A 138 0.74 -14.01 0.39
C SER A 138 1.85 -14.95 -0.11
N VAL A 139 1.63 -15.61 -1.25
CA VAL A 139 2.62 -16.49 -1.88
C VAL A 139 3.83 -15.70 -2.34
N VAL A 140 3.62 -14.58 -3.06
CA VAL A 140 4.71 -13.72 -3.53
C VAL A 140 5.53 -13.18 -2.35
N GLN A 141 4.86 -12.72 -1.29
CA GLN A 141 5.51 -12.23 -0.08
C GLN A 141 6.41 -13.30 0.56
N TYR A 142 5.94 -14.54 0.69
CA TYR A 142 6.74 -15.63 1.24
C TYR A 142 8.00 -15.90 0.40
N PHE A 143 7.87 -15.96 -0.93
CA PHE A 143 9.01 -16.16 -1.82
C PHE A 143 10.03 -15.01 -1.74
N VAL A 144 9.56 -13.78 -1.70
CA VAL A 144 10.43 -12.60 -1.54
C VAL A 144 11.15 -12.63 -0.19
N ALA A 145 10.45 -12.92 0.90
CA ALA A 145 11.04 -13.04 2.23
C ALA A 145 12.10 -14.16 2.28
N HIS A 146 11.80 -15.31 1.69
CA HIS A 146 12.73 -16.44 1.61
C HIS A 146 13.98 -16.12 0.78
N SER A 147 13.82 -15.41 -0.34
CA SER A 147 14.95 -14.94 -1.17
C SER A 147 15.84 -13.96 -0.40
N ARG A 148 15.24 -12.97 0.29
CA ARG A 148 15.97 -12.00 1.12
C ARG A 148 16.74 -12.69 2.25
N TYR A 149 16.16 -13.69 2.90
CA TYR A 149 16.82 -14.47 3.94
C TYR A 149 18.07 -15.20 3.40
N LYS A 150 17.94 -15.88 2.26
CA LYS A 150 19.06 -16.56 1.60
C LYS A 150 20.19 -15.59 1.26
N GLU A 151 19.84 -14.44 0.71
CA GLU A 151 20.81 -13.40 0.37
C GLU A 151 21.53 -12.89 1.64
N ALA A 152 20.80 -12.64 2.74
CA ALA A 152 21.40 -12.21 3.99
C ALA A 152 22.42 -13.21 4.54
N ILE A 153 22.07 -14.51 4.56
CA ILE A 153 23.00 -15.57 4.98
C ILE A 153 24.23 -15.63 4.06
N TYR A 154 24.02 -15.51 2.75
CA TYR A 154 25.12 -15.47 1.79
C TYR A 154 26.07 -14.30 2.05
N GLN A 155 25.54 -13.08 2.23
CA GLN A 155 26.33 -11.89 2.55
C GLN A 155 27.08 -12.02 3.88
N LEU A 156 26.46 -12.64 4.90
CA LEU A 156 27.13 -12.93 6.17
C LEU A 156 28.29 -13.93 5.98
N SER A 157 28.13 -14.93 5.11
CA SER A 157 29.18 -15.92 4.82
C SER A 157 30.43 -15.32 4.13
N MET A 158 30.27 -14.16 3.49
CA MET A 158 31.35 -13.42 2.84
C MET A 158 32.21 -12.64 3.85
N ILE A 159 31.65 -12.29 5.00
CA ILE A 159 32.37 -11.59 6.07
C ILE A 159 33.27 -12.61 6.80
N THR A 160 34.58 -12.35 6.82
CA THR A 160 35.59 -13.25 7.39
C THR A 160 35.29 -13.70 8.83
N LYS A 161 34.77 -12.79 9.66
CA LYS A 161 34.41 -13.09 11.07
C LYS A 161 33.38 -14.22 11.16
N TYR A 162 32.25 -14.10 10.48
CA TYR A 162 31.18 -15.10 10.54
C TYR A 162 31.58 -16.39 9.84
N ARG A 163 32.35 -16.28 8.74
CA ARG A 163 32.88 -17.43 8.02
C ARG A 163 33.78 -18.31 8.89
N ASN A 164 34.70 -17.71 9.65
CA ASN A 164 35.60 -18.45 10.52
C ASN A 164 34.83 -19.13 11.66
N ASN A 165 33.94 -18.40 12.33
CA ASN A 165 33.08 -18.96 13.37
C ASN A 165 32.23 -20.13 12.85
N ALA A 166 31.68 -20.03 11.64
CA ALA A 166 30.90 -21.11 11.04
C ALA A 166 31.76 -22.35 10.72
N LEU A 167 33.03 -22.16 10.36
CA LEU A 167 33.94 -23.28 10.12
C LEU A 167 34.35 -23.98 11.42
N GLU A 168 34.58 -23.23 12.49
CA GLU A 168 34.86 -23.77 13.82
C GLU A 168 33.66 -24.60 14.32
N LEU A 169 32.45 -24.03 14.24
CA LEU A 169 31.21 -24.74 14.59
C LEU A 169 30.98 -25.98 13.71
N ALA A 170 31.27 -25.91 12.41
CA ALA A 170 31.16 -27.07 11.52
C ALA A 170 32.13 -28.20 11.90
N GLN A 171 33.31 -27.86 12.41
CA GLN A 171 34.29 -28.83 12.91
C GLN A 171 33.82 -29.46 14.24
N GLU A 172 33.31 -28.65 15.17
CA GLU A 172 32.76 -29.13 16.44
C GLU A 172 31.58 -30.09 16.23
N GLN A 173 30.70 -29.78 15.27
CA GLN A 173 29.56 -30.62 14.91
C GLN A 173 29.94 -31.86 14.08
N GLY A 174 31.23 -32.03 13.74
CA GLY A 174 31.72 -33.14 12.90
C GLY A 174 31.24 -33.08 11.44
N LEU A 175 30.66 -31.96 11.01
CA LEU A 175 30.15 -31.74 9.66
C LEU A 175 31.27 -31.47 8.64
N PHE A 176 32.40 -30.94 9.11
CA PHE A 176 33.55 -30.61 8.27
C PHE A 176 34.85 -31.11 8.90
N ASP A 177 35.59 -31.95 8.18
CA ASP A 177 36.93 -32.40 8.56
C ASP A 177 37.95 -31.94 7.50
N PRO A 178 38.86 -31.01 7.84
CA PRO A 178 39.86 -30.50 6.90
C PRO A 178 40.85 -31.56 6.40
N ASN A 179 41.00 -32.70 7.08
CA ASN A 179 41.96 -33.75 6.75
C ASN A 179 41.35 -34.95 5.99
N LYS A 180 40.02 -34.99 5.83
CA LYS A 180 39.33 -36.10 5.16
C LYS A 180 39.48 -35.99 3.64
N LYS A 181 40.36 -36.80 3.05
CA LYS A 181 40.49 -36.92 1.57
C LYS A 181 39.28 -37.65 1.00
N VAL A 182 38.37 -36.92 0.36
CA VAL A 182 37.26 -37.51 -0.39
C VAL A 182 37.77 -37.97 -1.77
N LYS A 183 37.86 -39.29 -1.99
CA LYS A 183 38.21 -39.86 -3.30
C LYS A 183 37.07 -39.61 -4.30
N GLY A 184 37.40 -39.07 -5.47
CA GLY A 184 36.49 -38.99 -6.62
C GLY A 184 35.69 -37.69 -6.80
N LYS A 185 35.88 -36.67 -5.95
CA LYS A 185 35.24 -35.34 -6.14
C LYS A 185 36.22 -34.32 -6.74
N ASN A 186 35.73 -33.48 -7.66
CA ASN A 186 36.51 -32.39 -8.23
C ASN A 186 36.73 -31.27 -7.20
N LYS A 187 37.79 -30.47 -7.39
CA LYS A 187 38.12 -29.32 -6.52
C LYS A 187 36.98 -28.28 -6.45
N SER A 188 36.22 -28.11 -7.53
CA SER A 188 35.03 -27.25 -7.59
C SER A 188 33.94 -27.75 -6.64
N ASP A 189 33.68 -29.05 -6.64
CA ASP A 189 32.57 -29.66 -5.93
C ASP A 189 32.84 -29.69 -4.43
N LEU A 190 34.10 -29.94 -4.05
CA LEU A 190 34.58 -29.83 -2.67
C LEU A 190 34.45 -28.39 -2.14
N LYS A 191 34.66 -27.39 -3.01
CA LYS A 191 34.49 -25.97 -2.64
C LYS A 191 33.00 -25.64 -2.44
N ALA A 192 32.13 -26.11 -3.34
CA ALA A 192 30.69 -25.91 -3.25
C ALA A 192 30.10 -26.57 -2.00
N GLU A 193 30.49 -27.81 -1.70
CA GLU A 193 30.07 -28.54 -0.48
C GLU A 193 30.52 -27.82 0.80
N LYS A 194 31.75 -27.31 0.82
CA LYS A 194 32.23 -26.48 1.93
C LYS A 194 31.39 -25.19 2.08
N GLU A 195 31.05 -24.54 0.98
CA GLU A 195 30.20 -23.34 1.01
C GLU A 195 28.78 -23.66 1.50
N GLU A 196 28.19 -24.77 1.07
CA GLU A 196 26.87 -25.23 1.54
C GLU A 196 26.87 -25.51 3.05
N ILE A 197 27.91 -26.18 3.57
CA ILE A 197 28.07 -26.43 5.01
C ILE A 197 28.14 -25.12 5.79
N ILE A 198 28.94 -24.15 5.33
CA ILE A 198 29.04 -22.83 5.97
C ILE A 198 27.67 -22.13 5.99
N LEU A 199 26.95 -22.13 4.86
CA LEU A 199 25.62 -21.51 4.78
C LEU A 199 24.62 -22.18 5.72
N LYS A 200 24.66 -23.51 5.83
CA LYS A 200 23.80 -24.27 6.73
C LYS A 200 24.09 -23.97 8.20
N VAL A 201 25.36 -23.99 8.60
CA VAL A 201 25.78 -23.67 9.99
C VAL A 201 25.42 -22.24 10.37
N LEU A 202 25.56 -21.29 9.44
CA LEU A 202 25.09 -19.92 9.65
C LEU A 202 23.57 -19.85 9.76
N ALA A 203 22.82 -20.56 8.91
CA ALA A 203 21.36 -20.55 8.94
C ALA A 203 20.77 -21.20 10.21
N GLU A 204 21.50 -22.12 10.85
CA GLU A 204 21.07 -22.79 12.07
C GLU A 204 21.44 -22.02 13.34
N ASN A 205 22.64 -21.42 13.39
CA ASN A 205 23.17 -20.80 14.61
C ASN A 205 22.99 -19.28 14.68
N LEU A 206 22.63 -18.63 13.57
CA LEU A 206 22.57 -17.18 13.47
C LEU A 206 21.11 -16.71 13.42
N ASP A 207 20.62 -16.18 14.54
CA ASP A 207 19.28 -15.61 14.67
C ASP A 207 19.24 -14.22 14.00
N ILE A 208 19.04 -14.19 12.68
CA ILE A 208 18.85 -12.93 11.95
C ILE A 208 17.46 -12.38 12.30
N ARG A 209 17.41 -11.17 12.87
CA ARG A 209 16.15 -10.48 13.23
C ARG A 209 15.78 -9.40 12.22
N GLY A 210 14.49 -9.06 12.15
CA GLY A 210 13.97 -7.99 11.30
C GLY A 210 13.61 -8.43 9.88
N GLY A 211 13.77 -7.54 8.89
CA GLY A 211 13.32 -7.80 7.50
C GLY A 211 14.09 -8.87 6.73
N TYR A 212 15.10 -9.49 7.34
CA TYR A 212 15.88 -10.61 6.82
C TYR A 212 15.79 -11.84 7.73
N ALA A 213 14.80 -11.89 8.62
CA ALA A 213 14.57 -13.05 9.46
C ALA A 213 14.13 -14.27 8.65
N LYS A 214 14.30 -15.45 9.25
CA LYS A 214 13.81 -16.70 8.65
C LYS A 214 12.30 -16.56 8.41
N PRO A 215 11.82 -16.75 7.16
CA PRO A 215 10.42 -16.51 6.84
C PRO A 215 9.54 -17.49 7.62
N SER A 216 8.69 -16.95 8.50
CA SER A 216 7.64 -17.73 9.15
C SER A 216 6.37 -17.66 8.33
N ILE A 217 5.62 -18.75 8.32
CA ILE A 217 4.30 -18.82 7.69
C ILE A 217 3.32 -17.85 8.39
N VAL A 218 3.55 -17.55 9.68
CA VAL A 218 2.75 -16.62 10.48
C VAL A 218 2.93 -15.15 10.03
N ASP A 219 4.05 -14.83 9.36
CA ASP A 219 4.35 -13.46 8.92
C ASP A 219 3.65 -13.09 7.60
N ILE A 220 2.98 -14.06 6.97
CA ILE A 220 2.28 -13.89 5.70
C ILE A 220 0.97 -13.15 5.93
N VAL A 221 0.67 -12.15 5.08
CA VAL A 221 -0.51 -11.28 5.22
C VAL A 221 -1.82 -12.08 5.33
N GLY A 222 -2.00 -13.12 4.52
CA GLY A 222 -3.20 -13.96 4.58
C GLY A 222 -3.43 -14.59 5.96
N ILE A 223 -2.36 -15.04 6.63
CA ILE A 223 -2.45 -15.66 7.95
C ILE A 223 -2.57 -14.59 9.04
N GLN A 224 -1.87 -13.46 8.88
CA GLN A 224 -2.02 -12.33 9.77
C GLN A 224 -3.47 -11.81 9.79
N LEU A 225 -4.14 -11.74 8.64
CA LEU A 225 -5.56 -11.35 8.56
C LEU A 225 -6.49 -12.32 9.29
N VAL A 226 -6.20 -13.61 9.26
CA VAL A 226 -6.97 -14.64 9.98
C VAL A 226 -6.73 -14.54 11.50
N ILE A 227 -5.50 -14.24 11.91
CA ILE A 227 -5.12 -14.12 13.33
C ILE A 227 -5.52 -12.75 13.91
N LEU A 228 -5.70 -11.73 13.06
CA LEU A 228 -5.95 -10.33 13.44
C LEU A 228 -7.11 -10.16 14.43
N PRO A 229 -8.29 -10.79 14.25
CA PRO A 229 -9.39 -10.64 15.20
C PRO A 229 -9.01 -11.11 16.61
N TYR A 230 -8.26 -12.20 16.70
CA TYR A 230 -7.81 -12.75 17.97
C TYR A 230 -6.73 -11.88 18.62
N THR A 231 -5.75 -11.41 17.86
CA THR A 231 -4.72 -10.50 18.40
C THR A 231 -5.30 -9.16 18.82
N LEU A 232 -6.28 -8.64 18.06
CA LEU A 232 -7.01 -7.43 18.41
C LEU A 232 -7.81 -7.62 19.69
N TYR A 233 -8.52 -8.73 19.85
CA TYR A 233 -9.22 -9.05 21.10
C TYR A 233 -8.26 -9.12 22.29
N LYS A 234 -7.16 -9.87 22.16
CA LYS A 234 -6.14 -9.99 23.22
C LYS A 234 -5.56 -8.62 23.60
N TYR A 235 -5.30 -7.77 22.60
CA TYR A 235 -4.80 -6.41 22.81
C TYR A 235 -5.84 -5.53 23.52
N ILE A 236 -7.10 -5.53 23.08
CA ILE A 236 -8.18 -4.77 23.72
C ILE A 236 -8.35 -5.22 25.17
N HIS A 237 -8.37 -6.53 25.43
CA HIS A 237 -8.48 -7.07 26.78
C HIS A 237 -7.29 -6.65 27.66
N TRP A 238 -6.06 -6.77 27.15
CA TRP A 238 -4.86 -6.34 27.85
C TRP A 238 -4.90 -4.83 28.15
N TYR A 239 -5.30 -4.01 27.18
CA TYR A 239 -5.40 -2.56 27.33
C TYR A 239 -6.50 -2.15 28.32
N ALA A 240 -7.67 -2.77 28.26
CA ALA A 240 -8.75 -2.53 29.21
C ALA A 240 -8.31 -2.89 30.64
N ARG A 241 -7.62 -4.02 30.82
CA ARG A 241 -7.00 -4.40 32.11
C ARG A 241 -5.96 -3.38 32.57
N TRP A 242 -5.13 -2.86 31.65
CA TRP A 242 -4.13 -1.84 31.95
C TRP A 242 -4.76 -0.55 32.46
N VAL A 243 -5.75 -0.01 31.73
CA VAL A 243 -6.49 1.21 32.10
C VAL A 243 -7.19 1.01 33.45
N TYR A 244 -7.83 -0.14 33.66
CA TYR A 244 -8.47 -0.44 34.94
C TYR A 244 -7.47 -0.43 36.11
N LYS A 245 -6.34 -1.15 35.99
CA LYS A 245 -5.34 -1.25 37.07
C LYS A 245 -4.63 0.08 37.37
N TYR A 246 -4.20 0.79 36.34
CA TYR A 246 -3.30 1.93 36.52
C TYR A 246 -3.98 3.29 36.49
N ASP A 247 -5.03 3.47 35.68
CA ASP A 247 -5.72 4.77 35.60
C ASP A 247 -6.85 4.87 36.63
N ILE A 248 -7.60 3.77 36.86
CA ILE A 248 -8.73 3.75 37.80
C ILE A 248 -8.28 3.36 39.21
N CYS A 249 -7.67 2.18 39.37
CA CYS A 249 -7.26 1.67 40.68
C CYS A 249 -5.96 2.28 41.22
N LYS A 250 -5.16 2.96 40.37
CA LYS A 250 -3.87 3.56 40.72
C LYS A 250 -2.93 2.60 41.47
N GLU A 251 -2.92 1.32 41.07
CA GLU A 251 -1.98 0.32 41.60
C GLU A 251 -0.54 0.67 41.20
N GLU A 252 0.45 0.27 41.99
CA GLU A 252 1.85 0.35 41.60
C GLU A 252 2.14 -0.58 40.40
N TYR A 253 3.02 -0.14 39.49
CA TYR A 253 3.40 -0.94 38.34
C TYR A 253 4.12 -2.23 38.78
N GLY A 254 3.65 -3.37 38.24
CA GLY A 254 4.32 -4.66 38.39
C GLY A 254 5.68 -4.67 37.67
N GLU A 255 6.51 -5.67 37.94
CA GLU A 255 7.84 -5.76 37.33
C GLU A 255 7.77 -5.86 35.79
N GLU A 256 6.89 -6.71 35.26
CA GLU A 256 6.68 -6.86 33.82
C GLU A 256 6.14 -5.56 33.17
N ASP A 257 5.25 -4.86 33.87
CA ASP A 257 4.64 -3.61 33.40
C ASP A 257 5.67 -2.46 33.36
N LYS A 258 6.60 -2.43 34.33
CA LYS A 258 7.76 -1.52 34.32
C LYS A 258 8.67 -1.79 33.12
N TYR A 259 8.98 -3.05 32.84
CA TYR A 259 9.76 -3.41 31.64
C TYR A 259 9.03 -3.04 30.34
N TYR A 260 7.71 -3.22 30.28
CA TYR A 260 6.91 -2.76 29.14
C TYR A 260 7.03 -1.23 28.95
N LEU A 261 6.95 -0.45 30.02
CA LEU A 261 7.10 1.01 29.97
C LEU A 261 8.50 1.43 29.55
N ILE A 262 9.56 0.83 30.11
CA ILE A 262 10.95 1.07 29.71
C ILE A 262 11.10 0.82 28.20
N ARG A 263 10.64 -0.34 27.72
CA ARG A 263 10.68 -0.70 26.30
C ARG A 263 9.93 0.31 25.43
N LYS A 264 8.75 0.74 25.87
CA LYS A 264 7.91 1.71 25.17
C LYS A 264 8.59 3.08 25.07
N HIS A 265 9.21 3.56 26.15
CA HIS A 265 9.95 4.83 26.16
C HIS A 265 11.18 4.78 25.24
N LEU A 266 11.93 3.67 25.26
CA LEU A 266 13.08 3.45 24.38
C LEU A 266 12.69 3.25 22.90
N LYS A 267 11.40 3.05 22.61
CA LYS A 267 10.87 2.71 21.27
C LYS A 267 11.49 1.44 20.67
N TYR A 268 11.85 0.49 21.52
CA TYR A 268 12.40 -0.79 21.08
C TYR A 268 11.27 -1.75 20.71
N SER A 269 11.45 -2.47 19.60
CA SER A 269 10.60 -3.63 19.32
C SER A 269 10.80 -4.69 20.40
N GLN A 270 9.84 -5.61 20.56
CA GLN A 270 9.95 -6.67 21.56
C GLN A 270 11.24 -7.49 21.37
N GLY A 271 11.54 -7.90 20.13
CA GLY A 271 12.77 -8.62 19.82
C GLY A 271 14.05 -7.80 20.00
N GLN A 272 14.03 -6.47 19.84
CA GLN A 272 15.19 -5.63 20.16
C GLN A 272 15.45 -5.55 21.66
N PHE A 273 14.38 -5.45 22.46
CA PHE A 273 14.49 -5.38 23.91
C PHE A 273 14.93 -6.71 24.53
N GLU A 274 14.42 -7.83 24.02
CA GLU A 274 14.83 -9.16 24.46
C GLU A 274 16.30 -9.48 24.10
N ALA A 275 16.80 -8.93 22.99
CA ALA A 275 18.20 -9.05 22.57
C ALA A 275 19.20 -8.28 23.44
N LEU A 276 18.75 -7.34 24.27
CA LEU A 276 19.64 -6.66 25.22
C LEU A 276 20.20 -7.69 26.20
N GLU A 277 21.46 -7.52 26.57
CA GLU A 277 22.07 -8.37 27.60
C GLU A 277 21.35 -8.16 28.93
N ASP A 278 21.28 -9.21 29.76
CA ASP A 278 20.50 -9.15 31.00
C ASP A 278 21.02 -8.08 31.97
N HIS A 279 22.33 -7.82 31.95
CA HIS A 279 22.93 -6.75 32.73
C HIS A 279 22.43 -5.36 32.29
N GLU A 280 22.24 -5.13 30.98
CA GLU A 280 21.71 -3.87 30.46
C GLU A 280 20.24 -3.69 30.88
N LYS A 281 19.43 -4.76 30.82
CA LYS A 281 18.03 -4.72 31.28
C LYS A 281 17.93 -4.38 32.76
N ILE A 282 18.82 -4.95 33.59
CA ILE A 282 18.90 -4.67 35.03
C ILE A 282 19.30 -3.21 35.28
N ASP A 283 20.26 -2.68 34.52
CA ASP A 283 20.69 -1.29 34.67
C ASP A 283 19.60 -0.29 34.27
N LEU A 284 18.85 -0.57 33.19
CA LEU A 284 17.69 0.22 32.79
C LEU A 284 16.59 0.21 33.88
N TYR A 285 16.39 -0.94 34.52
CA TYR A 285 15.46 -1.07 35.64
C TYR A 285 15.94 -0.29 36.87
N ARG A 286 17.22 -0.40 37.25
CA ARG A 286 17.81 0.36 38.37
C ARG A 286 17.66 1.87 38.20
N GLN A 287 17.80 2.36 36.96
CA GLN A 287 17.63 3.77 36.64
C GLN A 287 16.18 4.24 36.66
N SER A 288 15.22 3.36 36.95
CA SER A 288 13.79 3.66 37.02
C SER A 288 13.24 4.34 35.76
N LEU A 289 13.72 3.90 34.59
CA LEU A 289 13.39 4.51 33.30
C LEU A 289 11.93 4.31 32.86
N TRP A 290 11.10 3.63 33.66
CA TRP A 290 9.64 3.60 33.45
C TRP A 290 9.00 4.97 33.76
N GLU A 291 9.64 5.79 34.61
CA GLU A 291 9.23 7.16 34.87
C GLU A 291 9.68 8.09 33.73
N LYS A 292 8.73 8.88 33.22
CA LYS A 292 8.95 9.75 32.05
C LYS A 292 10.02 10.82 32.31
N ASP A 293 10.11 11.35 33.53
CA ASP A 293 11.04 12.42 33.87
C ASP A 293 12.49 11.91 33.93
N LYS A 294 12.70 10.75 34.58
CA LYS A 294 14.01 10.07 34.62
C LYS A 294 14.46 9.64 33.23
N PHE A 295 13.53 9.19 32.38
CA PHE A 295 13.82 8.83 31.01
C PHE A 295 14.33 10.02 30.18
N GLN A 296 13.74 11.20 30.32
CA GLN A 296 14.19 12.41 29.59
C GLN A 296 15.63 12.79 29.97
N VAL A 297 15.96 12.72 31.26
CA VAL A 297 17.33 12.96 31.75
C VAL A 297 18.31 11.94 31.17
N TYR A 298 17.93 10.66 31.16
CA TYR A 298 18.74 9.60 30.55
C TYR A 298 18.97 9.82 29.05
N GLN A 299 17.92 10.18 28.31
CA GLN A 299 18.00 10.45 26.88
C GLN A 299 18.94 11.63 26.60
N ALA A 300 18.78 12.75 27.32
CA ALA A 300 19.64 13.91 27.19
C ALA A 300 21.12 13.55 27.43
N LYS A 301 21.39 12.75 28.48
CA LYS A 301 22.75 12.26 28.79
C LYS A 301 23.32 11.40 27.65
N LYS A 302 22.54 10.46 27.10
CA LYS A 302 22.97 9.62 25.97
C LYS A 302 23.24 10.42 24.69
N GLU A 303 22.42 11.43 24.42
CA GLU A 303 22.61 12.33 23.28
C GLU A 303 23.90 13.15 23.45
N GLU A 304 24.18 13.64 24.64
CA GLU A 304 25.41 14.36 24.97
C GLU A 304 26.65 13.46 24.86
N GLU A 305 26.62 12.24 25.40
CA GLU A 305 27.69 11.24 25.23
C GLU A 305 27.96 10.94 23.75
N SER A 306 26.89 10.76 22.96
CA SER A 306 26.99 10.54 21.51
C SER A 306 27.58 11.76 20.81
N ARG A 307 27.19 12.97 21.21
CA ARG A 307 27.72 14.23 20.70
C ARG A 307 29.22 14.38 21.00
N ILE A 308 29.64 14.06 22.23
CA ILE A 308 31.05 14.08 22.66
C ILE A 308 31.85 13.01 21.90
N LYS A 309 31.37 11.77 21.77
CA LYS A 309 32.03 10.72 20.97
C LYS A 309 32.19 11.13 19.50
N LYS A 310 31.15 11.71 18.90
CA LYS A 310 31.21 12.28 17.53
C LYS A 310 32.16 13.47 17.45
N ALA A 311 32.27 14.28 18.51
CA ALA A 311 33.24 15.37 18.65
C ALA A 311 34.68 14.88 18.78
N GLY A 312 34.93 13.78 19.49
CA GLY A 312 36.25 13.18 19.67
C GLY A 312 36.78 12.46 18.43
N ASN A 313 35.90 11.86 17.62
CA ASN A 313 36.31 11.05 16.46
C ASN A 313 37.00 11.91 15.38
N ASN A 314 38.30 11.65 15.15
CA ASN A 314 39.15 12.39 14.22
C ASN A 314 38.61 12.40 12.79
N ARG A 315 38.01 11.30 12.34
CA ARG A 315 37.39 11.17 11.01
C ARG A 315 36.19 12.10 10.84
N MET A 316 35.42 12.30 11.91
CA MET A 316 34.28 13.22 11.95
C MET A 316 34.71 14.68 12.07
N LYS A 317 35.85 14.96 12.71
CA LYS A 317 36.49 16.30 12.70
C LYS A 317 36.99 16.67 11.31
N GLN A 318 37.63 15.73 10.61
CA GLN A 318 38.06 15.91 9.21
C GLN A 318 36.87 16.14 8.27
N TYR A 319 35.83 15.31 8.37
CA TYR A 319 34.61 15.49 7.57
C TYR A 319 33.93 16.84 7.81
N ARG A 320 33.86 17.30 9.07
CA ARG A 320 33.32 18.64 9.38
C ARG A 320 34.17 19.78 8.80
N ARG A 321 35.50 19.66 8.82
CA ARG A 321 36.42 20.63 8.17
C ARG A 321 36.19 20.63 6.66
N TYR A 322 36.11 19.45 6.04
CA TYR A 322 35.84 19.31 4.61
C TYR A 322 34.49 19.95 4.21
N MET A 323 33.41 19.65 4.95
CA MET A 323 32.07 20.23 4.72
C MET A 323 32.04 21.75 4.93
N LYS A 324 32.85 22.29 5.85
CA LYS A 324 32.96 23.75 6.03
C LYS A 324 33.67 24.43 4.86
N THR A 325 34.51 23.71 4.12
CA THR A 325 35.28 24.22 2.97
C THR A 325 34.62 23.91 1.63
N HIS A 326 33.89 22.79 1.50
CA HIS A 326 33.37 22.25 0.22
C HIS A 326 31.88 21.88 0.25
N GLY A 327 31.18 22.05 1.38
CA GLY A 327 29.73 21.86 1.45
C GLY A 327 28.99 22.97 0.69
N PRO A 328 27.74 22.73 0.24
CA PRO A 328 26.95 23.73 -0.48
C PRO A 328 26.90 25.03 0.32
N SER A 329 27.40 26.09 -0.29
CA SER A 329 27.83 27.33 0.34
C SER A 329 26.78 27.98 1.24
N ARG A 330 27.33 28.60 2.31
CA ARG A 330 26.87 29.88 2.87
C ARG A 330 26.05 30.69 1.85
N MET A 331 24.75 30.87 2.10
CA MET A 331 24.09 32.09 1.66
C MET A 331 24.47 33.18 2.66
N THR A 332 25.48 33.97 2.34
CA THR A 332 25.76 35.26 3.00
C THR A 332 25.13 36.35 2.15
N PHE A 333 24.49 37.33 2.79
CA PHE A 333 23.67 38.40 2.19
C PHE A 333 24.44 39.44 1.35
N GLU A 334 25.66 39.15 0.89
CA GLU A 334 26.53 40.13 0.21
C GLU A 334 27.01 39.66 -1.18
N ASP A 335 26.15 38.99 -1.94
CA ASP A 335 26.26 38.92 -3.41
C ASP A 335 24.99 39.49 -4.07
#